data_AF-A0A2J6X5T8-F1
#
_entry.id   AF-A0A2J6X5T8-F1
#
_cell.length_a   1.000
_cell.length_b   1.000
_cell.length_c   1.000
_cell.angle_alpha   90.00
_cell.angle_beta   90.00
_cell.angle_gamma   90.00
#
_symmetry.space_group_name_H-M   'P 1'
#
loop_
_entity.id
_entity.type
_entity.pdbx_description
1 polymer ?
#
loop_
_entity_poly.entity_id
_entity_poly.type
_entity_poly.pdbx_seq_one_letter_code
_entity_poly.pdbx_strand_id
1 'polypeptide(L)'
;MKIVGHTTTVRKSLAIPVKFYSLKDVAGILGFKWKNPNFKGYDAMLALGKWKRTKDQSIMKKVLEYNEDDCKALKVLKERLVEMINTN
;
A
#
# COMPACT_ATOMS: atom_id res chain seq x y z
N MET A 1 -11.86 -22.05 -3.63
CA MET A 1 -11.35 -21.02 -2.69
C MET A 1 -11.71 -19.65 -3.25
N LYS A 2 -12.73 -18.98 -2.68
CA LYS A 2 -13.18 -17.65 -3.16
C LYS A 2 -12.15 -16.61 -2.74
N ILE A 3 -11.44 -16.03 -3.70
CA ILE A 3 -10.59 -14.86 -3.48
C ILE A 3 -11.54 -13.66 -3.39
N VAL A 4 -12.02 -13.36 -2.18
CA VAL A 4 -12.73 -12.11 -1.91
C VAL A 4 -11.67 -11.02 -1.73
N GLY A 5 -11.35 -10.32 -2.82
CA GLY A 5 -10.48 -9.15 -2.76
C GLY A 5 -11.14 -8.04 -1.94
N HIS A 6 -10.47 -7.59 -0.88
CA HIS A 6 -10.88 -6.44 -0.07
C HIS A 6 -10.88 -5.09 -0.82
N THR A 7 -10.65 -5.09 -2.13
CA THR A 7 -10.69 -3.89 -2.99
C THR A 7 -12.10 -3.35 -3.23
N THR A 8 -13.15 -4.11 -2.90
CA THR A 8 -14.53 -3.77 -3.24
C THR A 8 -15.20 -2.81 -2.25
N THR A 9 -14.76 -2.80 -0.99
CA THR A 9 -15.40 -1.96 0.06
C THR A 9 -14.98 -0.50 -0.05
N VAL A 10 -13.73 -0.21 -0.45
CA VAL A 10 -13.25 1.17 -0.61
C VAL A 10 -13.98 1.92 -1.74
N ARG A 11 -14.38 1.21 -2.81
CA ARG A 11 -15.06 1.83 -3.96
C ARG A 11 -16.50 2.28 -3.68
N LYS A 12 -17.15 1.78 -2.63
CA LYS A 12 -18.58 2.05 -2.37
C LYS A 12 -18.87 3.15 -1.36
N SER A 13 -17.86 3.69 -0.68
CA SER A 13 -18.10 4.63 0.43
C SER A 13 -17.36 5.96 0.33
N LEU A 14 -16.45 6.17 -0.64
CA LEU A 14 -15.77 7.46 -0.80
C LEU A 14 -15.33 7.69 -2.26
N ALA A 15 -15.87 8.74 -2.89
CA ALA A 15 -15.36 9.24 -4.16
C ALA A 15 -14.19 10.19 -3.92
N ILE A 16 -13.01 9.67 -3.55
CA ILE A 16 -11.78 10.47 -3.56
C ILE A 16 -11.43 10.72 -5.04
N PRO A 17 -11.24 11.97 -5.49
CA PRO A 17 -10.92 12.28 -6.88
C PRO A 17 -9.45 11.94 -7.18
N VAL A 18 -9.16 10.64 -7.31
CA VAL A 18 -7.85 10.13 -7.72
C VAL A 18 -7.94 9.47 -9.09
N LYS A 19 -6.97 9.76 -9.95
CA LYS A 19 -6.88 9.17 -11.29
C LYS A 19 -6.65 7.64 -11.24
N PHE A 20 -6.08 7.16 -10.13
CA PHE A 20 -5.82 5.75 -9.84
C PHE A 20 -6.05 5.46 -8.34
N TYR A 21 -6.79 4.39 -8.04
CA TYR A 21 -7.09 3.94 -6.67
C TYR A 21 -5.99 3.03 -6.10
N SER A 22 -4.73 3.21 -6.52
CA SER A 22 -3.65 2.50 -5.85
C SER A 22 -3.45 3.11 -4.46
N LEU A 23 -3.05 2.28 -3.49
CA LEU A 23 -2.70 2.76 -2.16
C LEU A 23 -1.62 3.85 -2.23
N LYS A 24 -0.71 3.74 -3.21
CA LYS A 24 0.40 4.68 -3.41
C LYS A 24 -0.06 6.09 -3.73
N ASP A 25 -1.00 6.19 -4.67
CA ASP A 25 -1.53 7.47 -5.13
C ASP A 25 -2.39 8.11 -4.03
N VAL A 26 -3.29 7.33 -3.43
CA VAL A 26 -4.21 7.84 -2.40
C VAL A 26 -3.44 8.25 -1.14
N ALA A 27 -2.55 7.40 -0.61
CA ALA A 27 -1.80 7.74 0.58
C ALA A 27 -0.83 8.91 0.33
N GLY A 28 -0.25 9.02 -0.87
CA GLY A 28 0.58 10.17 -1.26
C GLY A 28 -0.19 11.50 -1.23
N ILE A 29 -1.43 11.51 -1.76
CA ILE A 29 -2.32 12.68 -1.68
C ILE A 29 -2.68 13.02 -0.24
N LEU A 30 -2.82 12.01 0.62
CA LEU A 30 -3.06 12.18 2.05
C LEU A 30 -1.80 12.52 2.86
N GLY A 31 -0.66 12.81 2.20
CA GLY A 31 0.57 13.29 2.83
C GLY A 31 1.54 12.20 3.28
N PHE A 32 1.28 10.93 2.97
CA PHE A 32 2.22 9.84 3.27
C PHE A 32 3.48 9.93 2.39
N LYS A 33 4.65 9.86 3.03
CA LYS A 33 5.96 9.91 2.36
C LYS A 33 6.54 8.50 2.24
N TRP A 34 6.58 8.00 1.01
CA TRP A 34 7.18 6.71 0.68
C TRP A 34 8.70 6.75 0.82
N LYS A 35 9.31 5.79 1.52
CA LYS A 35 10.77 5.62 1.59
C LYS A 35 11.34 5.28 0.21
N ASN A 36 10.61 4.48 -0.56
CA ASN A 36 10.99 4.11 -1.93
C ASN A 36 9.83 4.36 -2.93
N PRO A 37 9.72 5.56 -3.51
CA PRO A 37 8.62 5.93 -4.40
C PRO A 37 8.63 5.17 -5.73
N ASN A 38 9.75 4.57 -6.12
CA ASN A 38 9.84 3.82 -7.37
C ASN A 38 9.63 2.31 -7.19
N PHE A 39 9.73 1.80 -5.96
CA PHE A 39 9.50 0.38 -5.67
C PHE A 39 7.99 0.11 -5.54
N LYS A 40 7.48 -0.79 -6.37
CA LYS A 40 6.05 -1.12 -6.48
C LYS A 40 5.79 -2.56 -6.03
N GLY A 41 4.52 -2.93 -5.91
CA GLY A 41 4.12 -4.30 -5.55
C GLY A 41 4.67 -5.37 -6.50
N TYR A 42 4.80 -5.07 -7.80
CA TYR A 42 5.44 -5.98 -8.75
C TYR A 42 6.93 -6.23 -8.44
N ASP A 43 7.67 -5.17 -8.08
CA ASP A 43 9.07 -5.27 -7.69
C ASP A 43 9.24 -6.07 -6.39
N ALA A 44 8.33 -5.87 -5.43
CA ALA A 44 8.30 -6.63 -4.18
C ALA A 44 8.09 -8.14 -4.45
N MET A 45 7.20 -8.49 -5.37
CA MET A 45 6.96 -9.88 -5.77
C MET A 45 8.20 -10.51 -6.42
N LEU A 46 8.82 -9.80 -7.37
CA LEU A 46 10.05 -10.25 -8.02
C LEU A 46 11.20 -10.42 -7.01
N ALA A 47 11.36 -9.45 -6.11
CA ALA A 47 12.36 -9.45 -5.05
C ALA A 47 12.18 -10.65 -4.11
N LEU A 48 10.94 -10.94 -3.68
CA LEU A 48 10.64 -12.11 -2.86
C LEU A 48 11.00 -13.41 -3.59
N GLY A 49 10.66 -13.51 -4.89
CA GLY A 49 11.05 -14.65 -5.72
C GLY A 49 12.56 -14.82 -5.81
N LYS A 50 13.31 -13.71 -5.97
CA LYS A 50 14.78 -13.70 -5.98
C LYS A 50 15.36 -14.12 -4.63
N TRP A 51 14.81 -13.62 -3.52
CA TRP A 51 15.24 -14.02 -2.17
C TRP A 51 15.03 -15.51 -1.94
N LYS A 52 13.89 -16.09 -2.37
CA LYS A 52 13.64 -17.53 -2.20
C LYS A 52 14.73 -18.40 -2.81
N ARG A 53 15.32 -17.98 -3.94
CA ARG A 53 16.41 -18.69 -4.64
C ARG A 53 17.79 -18.40 -4.06
N THR A 54 18.05 -17.14 -3.69
CA THR A 54 19.41 -16.66 -3.33
C THR A 54 19.67 -16.63 -1.82
N LYS A 55 18.61 -16.56 -1.01
CA LYS A 55 18.62 -16.32 0.44
C LYS A 55 19.36 -15.04 0.88
N ASP A 56 19.58 -14.11 -0.06
CA ASP A 56 20.26 -12.84 0.19
C ASP A 56 19.41 -11.91 1.07
N GLN A 57 19.86 -11.69 2.30
CA GLN A 57 19.15 -10.89 3.30
C GLN A 57 18.97 -9.42 2.91
N SER A 58 19.82 -8.87 2.03
CA SER A 58 19.64 -7.51 1.53
C SER A 58 18.36 -7.36 0.71
N ILE A 59 17.94 -8.43 0.02
CA ILE A 59 16.70 -8.48 -0.76
C ILE A 59 15.51 -8.60 0.18
N MET A 60 15.59 -9.46 1.20
CA MET A 60 14.54 -9.58 2.21
C MET A 60 14.30 -8.25 2.93
N LYS A 61 15.38 -7.53 3.28
CA LYS A 61 15.30 -6.20 3.88
C LYS A 61 14.45 -5.24 3.03
N LYS A 62 14.69 -5.20 1.71
CA LYS A 62 13.90 -4.36 0.79
C LYS A 62 12.41 -4.75 0.74
N VAL A 63 12.11 -6.05 0.77
CA VAL A 63 10.72 -6.54 0.81
C VAL A 63 10.03 -6.12 2.11
N LEU A 64 10.72 -6.24 3.24
CA LEU A 64 10.20 -5.84 4.54
C LEU A 64 9.99 -4.32 4.63
N GLU A 65 10.94 -3.52 4.15
CA GLU A 65 10.81 -2.05 4.08
C GLU A 65 9.61 -1.63 3.25
N TYR A 66 9.39 -2.27 2.10
CA TYR A 66 8.21 -2.03 1.26
C TYR A 66 6.90 -2.37 1.99
N ASN A 67 6.82 -3.54 2.63
CA ASN A 67 5.62 -3.95 3.36
C ASN A 67 5.34 -3.06 4.58
N GLU A 68 6.39 -2.61 5.26
CA GLU A 68 6.26 -1.67 6.38
C GLU A 68 5.65 -0.35 5.93
N ASP A 69 6.11 0.20 4.80
CA ASP A 69 5.56 1.42 4.22
C ASP A 69 4.10 1.23 3.80
N ASP A 70 3.74 0.11 3.16
CA ASP A 70 2.35 -0.20 2.79
C ASP A 70 1.42 -0.23 4.02
N CYS A 71 1.86 -0.86 5.12
CA CYS A 71 1.10 -0.88 6.38
C CYS A 71 0.92 0.52 6.98
N LYS A 72 1.97 1.35 6.98
CA LYS A 72 1.88 2.73 7.48
C LYS A 72 1.00 3.61 6.60
N ALA A 73 1.11 3.47 5.28
CA ALA A 73 0.27 4.17 4.31
C ALA A 73 -1.21 3.83 4.51
N LEU A 74 -1.53 2.55 4.72
CA LEU A 74 -2.89 2.11 5.00
C LEU A 74 -3.43 2.65 6.33
N LYS A 75 -2.57 2.72 7.36
CA LYS A 75 -2.93 3.34 8.65
C LYS A 75 -3.30 4.81 8.47
N VAL A 76 -2.47 5.59 7.78
CA VAL A 76 -2.76 7.00 7.47
C VAL A 76 -4.07 7.13 6.72
N LEU A 77 -4.27 6.33 5.66
CA LEU A 77 -5.54 6.32 4.93
C LEU A 77 -6.74 6.07 5.86
N LYS A 78 -6.67 5.04 6.71
CA LYS A 78 -7.73 4.73 7.67
C LYS A 78 -8.01 5.91 8.61
N GLU A 79 -6.98 6.51 9.20
CA GLU A 79 -7.11 7.63 10.13
C GLU A 79 -7.80 8.82 9.45
N ARG A 80 -7.38 9.19 8.24
CA ARG A 80 -7.98 10.27 7.46
C ARG A 80 -9.43 10.00 7.09
N LEU A 81 -9.77 8.75 6.76
CA LEU A 81 -11.16 8.37 6.47
C LEU A 81 -12.06 8.49 7.70
N VAL A 82 -11.57 8.07 8.87
CA VAL A 82 -12.31 8.20 10.14
C VAL A 82 -12.53 9.67 10.49
N GLU A 83 -11.50 10.51 10.34
CA GLU A 83 -11.63 11.97 10.51
C GLU A 83 -12.72 12.55 9.60
N MET A 84 -12.71 12.21 8.31
CA MET A 84 -13.70 12.71 7.34
C MET A 84 -15.13 12.29 7.67
N ILE A 85 -15.33 11.08 8.21
CA ILE A 85 -16.67 10.59 8.61
C ILE A 85 -17.15 11.30 9.87
N ASN A 86 -16.28 11.49 10.85
CA ASN A 86 -16.63 12.07 12.16
C ASN A 86 -16.75 13.60 12.14
N THR A 87 -16.40 14.26 11.03
CA THR A 87 -16.53 15.72 10.87
C THR A 87 -17.81 16.11 10.10
N ASN A 88 -18.69 15.15 9.81
CA ASN A 88 -20.08 15.37 9.36
C ASN A 88 -21.06 15.16 10.51
#